data_AF-A0A370LQR6-F1
#
_entry.id   AF-A0A370LQR6-F1
#
_cell.length_a   1.000
_cell.length_b   1.000
_cell.length_c   1.000
_cell.angle_alpha   90.00
_cell.angle_beta   90.00
_cell.angle_gamma   90.00
#
_symmetry.space_group_name_H-M   'P 1'
#
loop_
_entity.id
_entity.type
_entity.pdbx_description
1 polymer ?
#
loop_
_entity_poly.entity_id
_entity_poly.type
_entity_poly.pdbx_seq_one_letter_code
_entity_poly.pdbx_strand_id
1 'polypeptide(L)'
;MLERDLELISGNFFELELPKSKRYLLKYFKTDIQRQFIRYYLIFGTAKYFVQHTGCYCQIRWRQLMLVKYKTLEKALKQARKNMNFNLITLIESGKFKLAKYNRGEYNDQKDIDI
;
A
#
# COMPACT_ATOMS: atom_id res chain seq x y z
N MET A 1 -3.21 -19.15 8.55
CA MET A 1 -1.95 -18.60 9.09
C MET A 1 -0.74 -19.20 8.37
N LEU A 2 -0.70 -20.53 8.12
CA LEU A 2 0.42 -21.20 7.42
C LEU A 2 0.73 -20.77 5.97
N GLU A 3 -0.27 -20.43 5.14
CA GLU A 3 -0.02 -20.15 3.70
C GLU A 3 0.82 -18.89 3.46
N ARG A 4 0.63 -17.84 4.27
CA ARG A 4 1.35 -16.56 4.11
C ARG A 4 2.80 -16.65 4.56
N ASP A 5 3.09 -17.50 5.55
CA ASP A 5 4.45 -17.76 6.00
C ASP A 5 5.22 -18.60 4.97
N LEU A 6 4.55 -19.50 4.25
CA LEU A 6 5.14 -20.24 3.11
C LEU A 6 5.46 -19.32 1.92
N GLU A 7 4.59 -18.35 1.61
CA GLU A 7 4.85 -17.33 0.59
C GLU A 7 6.07 -16.46 0.93
N LEU A 8 6.28 -16.19 2.22
CA LEU A 8 7.46 -15.47 2.72
C LEU A 8 8.75 -16.31 2.55
N ILE A 9 8.73 -17.57 2.99
CA ILE A 9 9.89 -18.47 2.97
C ILE A 9 10.30 -18.84 1.55
N SER A 10 9.34 -18.94 0.62
CA SER A 10 9.61 -19.30 -0.77
C SER A 10 10.29 -18.19 -1.59
N GLY A 11 10.34 -16.94 -1.10
CA GLY A 11 10.86 -15.79 -1.86
C GLY A 11 10.01 -15.37 -3.07
N ASN A 12 9.00 -16.16 -3.43
CA ASN A 12 8.12 -15.96 -4.57
C ASN A 12 7.17 -14.76 -4.41
N PHE A 13 7.10 -14.13 -3.23
CA PHE A 13 6.27 -12.96 -3.00
C PHE A 13 6.65 -11.77 -3.90
N PHE A 14 7.92 -11.67 -4.32
CA PHE A 14 8.35 -10.64 -5.26
C PHE A 14 7.72 -10.82 -6.63
N GLU A 15 7.46 -12.06 -7.04
CA GLU A 15 6.93 -12.40 -8.36
C GLU A 15 5.40 -12.42 -8.38
N LEU A 16 4.76 -12.42 -7.21
CA LEU A 16 3.31 -12.48 -7.10
C LEU A 16 2.67 -11.25 -7.73
N GLU A 17 1.82 -11.50 -8.73
CA GLU A 17 1.08 -10.44 -9.40
C GLU A 17 0.04 -9.83 -8.46
N LEU A 18 -0.11 -8.50 -8.52
CA LEU A 18 -1.19 -7.85 -7.79
C LEU A 18 -2.55 -8.29 -8.36
N PRO A 19 -3.56 -8.51 -7.50
CA PRO A 19 -4.93 -8.75 -7.93
C PRO A 19 -5.38 -7.68 -8.94
N LYS A 20 -6.11 -8.07 -9.99
CA LYS A 20 -6.54 -7.17 -11.07
C LYS A 20 -7.19 -5.89 -10.54
N SER A 21 -8.03 -6.01 -9.51
CA SER A 21 -8.73 -4.91 -8.84
C SER A 21 -7.83 -3.91 -8.10
N LYS A 22 -6.57 -4.26 -7.85
CA LYS A 22 -5.57 -3.45 -7.13
C LYS A 22 -4.40 -3.01 -8.02
N ARG A 23 -4.30 -3.49 -9.27
CA ARG A 23 -3.22 -3.13 -10.21
C ARG A 23 -3.06 -1.62 -10.43
N TYR A 24 -4.14 -0.85 -10.29
CA TYR A 24 -4.08 0.62 -10.38
C TYR A 24 -3.10 1.26 -9.39
N LEU A 25 -2.83 0.62 -8.25
CA LEU A 25 -1.88 1.12 -7.24
C LEU A 25 -0.48 1.29 -7.83
N LEU A 26 -0.07 0.46 -8.79
CA LEU A 26 1.24 0.56 -9.44
C LEU A 26 1.43 1.88 -10.20
N LYS A 27 0.35 2.59 -10.56
CA LYS A 27 0.42 3.93 -11.16
C LYS A 27 0.81 5.00 -10.13
N TYR A 28 0.52 4.76 -8.85
CA TYR A 28 0.83 5.65 -7.73
C TYR A 28 2.15 5.29 -7.04
N PHE A 29 2.50 4.01 -6.98
CA PHE A 29 3.69 3.47 -6.32
C PHE A 29 4.72 3.11 -7.38
N LYS A 30 5.59 4.08 -7.72
CA LYS A 30 6.41 4.05 -8.94
C LYS A 30 7.77 3.38 -8.75
N THR A 31 8.42 3.63 -7.62
CA THR A 31 9.76 3.09 -7.32
C THR A 31 9.68 1.63 -6.92
N ASP A 32 10.75 0.86 -7.08
CA ASP A 32 10.75 -0.57 -6.75
C ASP A 32 10.41 -0.83 -5.28
N ILE A 33 10.99 -0.07 -4.34
CA ILE A 33 10.67 -0.17 -2.91
C ILE A 33 9.17 0.08 -2.66
N GLN A 34 8.57 1.04 -3.35
CA GLN A 34 7.13 1.34 -3.26
C GLN A 34 6.27 0.19 -3.80
N ARG A 35 6.69 -0.44 -4.90
CA ARG A 35 5.97 -1.58 -5.48
C ARG A 35 6.05 -2.80 -4.59
N GLN A 36 7.24 -3.11 -4.07
CA GLN A 36 7.46 -4.18 -3.11
C GLN A 36 6.67 -3.93 -1.83
N PHE A 37 6.64 -2.70 -1.33
CA PHE A 37 5.81 -2.33 -0.18
C PHE A 37 4.34 -2.67 -0.42
N ILE A 38 3.79 -2.35 -1.59
CA ILE A 38 2.38 -2.64 -1.89
C ILE A 38 2.13 -4.14 -2.00
N ARG A 39 3.00 -4.89 -2.67
CA ARG A 39 2.90 -6.37 -2.73
C ARG A 39 2.89 -6.96 -1.32
N TYR A 40 3.90 -6.61 -0.53
CA TYR A 40 4.03 -7.05 0.85
C TYR A 40 2.81 -6.68 1.69
N TYR A 41 2.36 -5.44 1.65
CA TYR A 41 1.23 -4.98 2.46
C TYR A 41 -0.09 -5.66 2.06
N LEU A 42 -0.31 -5.92 0.77
CA LEU A 42 -1.52 -6.62 0.32
C LEU A 42 -1.56 -8.09 0.78
N ILE A 43 -0.40 -8.73 0.91
CA ILE A 43 -0.29 -10.13 1.37
C ILE A 43 -0.38 -10.20 2.90
N PHE A 44 0.46 -9.43 3.60
CA PHE A 44 0.62 -9.55 5.05
C PHE A 44 -0.32 -8.65 5.85
N GLY A 45 -0.90 -7.62 5.25
CA GLY A 45 -1.80 -6.67 5.93
C GLY A 45 -1.12 -5.73 6.93
N THR A 46 0.20 -5.88 7.14
CA THR A 46 1.01 -5.04 8.02
C THR A 46 2.30 -4.65 7.32
N ALA A 47 2.92 -3.54 7.74
CA ALA A 47 4.22 -3.08 7.26
C ALA A 47 5.31 -3.10 8.36
N LYS A 48 5.01 -3.66 9.55
CA LYS A 48 5.92 -3.70 10.71
C LYS A 48 7.24 -4.38 10.35
N TYR A 49 7.16 -5.56 9.72
CA TYR A 49 8.30 -6.40 9.40
C TYR A 49 8.81 -6.28 7.96
N PHE A 50 8.38 -5.25 7.21
CA PHE A 50 8.73 -5.08 5.79
C PHE A 50 10.24 -5.17 5.53
N VAL A 51 11.06 -4.44 6.29
CA VAL A 51 12.52 -4.42 6.07
C VAL A 51 13.16 -5.78 6.40
N GLN A 52 12.70 -6.42 7.49
CA GLN A 52 13.22 -7.72 7.92
C GLN A 52 12.89 -8.82 6.90
N HIS A 53 11.69 -8.76 6.33
CA HIS A 53 11.16 -9.77 5.41
C HIS A 53 11.63 -9.58 3.97
N THR A 54 11.80 -8.34 3.53
CA THR A 54 12.16 -8.04 2.13
C THR A 54 13.63 -7.71 1.92
N GLY A 55 14.39 -7.49 2.99
CA GLY A 55 15.77 -6.98 2.93
C GLY A 55 15.87 -5.54 2.40
N CYS A 56 14.77 -4.93 1.96
CA CYS A 56 14.78 -3.61 1.35
C CYS A 56 14.76 -2.52 2.40
N TYR A 57 15.90 -1.86 2.56
CA TYR A 57 16.04 -0.77 3.52
C TYR A 57 15.05 0.36 3.19
N CYS A 58 14.21 0.69 4.17
CA CYS A 58 13.22 1.75 4.07
C CYS A 58 12.96 2.28 5.47
N GLN A 59 13.11 3.59 5.69
CA GLN A 59 12.87 4.17 7.01
C GLN A 59 11.40 4.02 7.42
N ILE A 60 11.15 3.89 8.73
CA ILE A 60 9.79 3.75 9.29
C ILE A 60 8.86 4.85 8.77
N ARG A 61 9.36 6.09 8.74
CA ARG A 61 8.64 7.25 8.21
C ARG A 61 8.16 7.05 6.76
N TRP A 62 9.01 6.52 5.88
CA TRP A 62 8.64 6.26 4.50
C TRP A 62 7.59 5.16 4.39
N ARG A 63 7.69 4.11 5.22
CA ARG A 63 6.66 3.05 5.29
C ARG A 63 5.30 3.61 5.73
N GLN A 64 5.28 4.50 6.71
CA GLN A 64 4.07 5.17 7.17
C GLN A 64 3.46 6.05 6.07
N LEU A 65 4.29 6.85 5.37
CA LEU A 65 3.83 7.67 4.24
C LEU A 65 3.19 6.80 3.13
N MET A 66 3.82 5.67 2.81
CA MET A 66 3.27 4.72 1.84
C MET A 66 1.96 4.08 2.30
N LEU A 67 1.85 3.75 3.59
CA LEU A 67 0.64 3.20 4.20
C LEU A 67 -0.52 4.20 4.15
N VAL A 68 -0.28 5.45 4.55
CA VAL A 68 -1.30 6.50 4.48
C VAL A 68 -1.73 6.71 3.04
N LYS A 69 -0.78 6.79 2.11
CA LYS A 69 -1.06 6.87 0.67
C LYS A 69 -1.97 5.77 0.16
N TYR A 70 -1.70 4.52 0.54
CA TYR A 70 -2.54 3.39 0.22
C TYR A 70 -3.96 3.55 0.81
N LYS A 71 -4.06 3.83 2.12
CA LYS A 71 -5.33 3.97 2.82
C LYS A 71 -6.17 5.11 2.25
N THR A 72 -5.56 6.24 1.86
CA THR A 72 -6.27 7.36 1.23
C THR A 72 -6.86 6.96 -0.12
N LEU A 73 -6.09 6.28 -0.98
CA LEU A 73 -6.58 5.79 -2.27
C LEU A 73 -7.72 4.78 -2.11
N GLU A 74 -7.57 3.83 -1.19
CA GLU A 74 -8.59 2.82 -0.93
C GLU A 74 -9.88 3.44 -0.37
N LYS A 75 -9.76 4.38 0.57
CA LYS A 75 -10.91 5.12 1.11
C LYS A 75 -11.62 5.91 0.01
N ALA A 76 -10.88 6.62 -0.83
CA ALA A 76 -11.44 7.39 -1.94
C ALA A 76 -12.17 6.47 -2.93
N LEU A 77 -11.57 5.33 -3.29
CA LEU A 77 -12.18 4.36 -4.20
C LEU A 77 -13.43 3.70 -3.60
N LYS A 78 -13.40 3.33 -2.32
CA LYS A 78 -14.55 2.78 -1.60
C LYS A 78 -15.71 3.78 -1.56
N GLN A 79 -15.41 5.05 -1.30
CA GLN A 79 -16.42 6.11 -1.29
C GLN A 79 -16.98 6.38 -2.69
N ALA A 80 -16.13 6.40 -3.72
CA ALA A 80 -16.55 6.55 -5.11
C ALA A 80 -17.50 5.41 -5.54
N ARG A 81 -17.18 4.17 -5.16
CA ARG A 81 -18.05 3.00 -5.40
C ARG A 81 -19.38 3.10 -4.67
N LYS A 82 -19.36 3.48 -3.38
CA LYS A 82 -20.58 3.68 -2.57
C LYS A 82 -21.50 4.74 -3.19
N ASN A 83 -20.93 5.81 -3.71
CA ASN A 83 -21.66 6.92 -4.30
C ASN A 83 -21.95 6.72 -5.81
N MET A 84 -21.62 5.57 -6.40
CA MET A 84 -21.71 5.31 -7.84
C MET A 84 -21.05 6.40 -8.70
N ASN A 85 -19.98 7.03 -8.21
CA ASN A 85 -19.26 8.08 -8.91
C ASN A 85 -18.21 7.46 -9.85
N PHE A 86 -18.66 7.07 -11.05
CA PHE A 86 -17.82 6.43 -12.06
C PHE A 86 -16.66 7.32 -12.52
N ASN A 87 -16.86 8.63 -12.64
CA ASN A 87 -15.82 9.57 -13.02
C ASN A 87 -14.64 9.52 -12.03
N LEU A 88 -14.93 9.49 -10.73
CA LEU A 88 -13.91 9.41 -9.69
C LEU A 88 -13.22 8.04 -9.68
N ILE A 89 -13.96 6.95 -9.90
CA ILE A 89 -13.38 5.59 -10.03
C ILE A 89 -12.36 5.57 -11.18
N THR A 90 -12.77 6.02 -12.37
CA THR A 90 -11.89 6.07 -13.54
C THR A 90 -10.68 6.99 -13.31
N LEU A 91 -10.86 8.13 -12.64
CA LEU A 91 -9.78 9.03 -12.30
C LEU A 91 -8.75 8.38 -11.35
N ILE A 92 -9.22 7.62 -10.36
CA ILE A 92 -8.36 6.87 -9.44
C ILE A 92 -7.65 5.75 -10.21
N GLU A 93 -8.39 4.91 -10.94
CA GLU A 93 -7.83 3.75 -11.64
C GLU A 93 -6.88 4.13 -12.77
N SER A 94 -7.05 5.31 -13.36
CA SER A 94 -6.13 5.86 -14.37
C SER A 94 -4.81 6.41 -13.80
N GLY A 95 -4.69 6.55 -12.48
CA GLY A 95 -3.49 7.12 -11.85
C GLY A 95 -3.48 8.65 -11.79
N LYS A 96 -4.57 9.32 -12.17
CA LYS A 96 -4.66 10.78 -12.30
C LYS A 96 -5.24 11.47 -11.07
N PHE A 97 -5.72 10.72 -10.08
CA PHE A 97 -6.25 11.28 -8.85
C PHE A 97 -5.14 11.94 -8.03
N LYS A 98 -5.25 13.24 -7.77
CA LYS A 98 -4.28 13.98 -6.97
C LYS A 98 -4.56 13.77 -5.50
N LEU A 99 -3.61 13.19 -4.79
CA LEU A 99 -3.63 13.13 -3.33
C LEU A 99 -3.25 14.51 -2.78
N ALA A 100 -3.97 14.96 -1.75
CA ALA A 100 -3.59 16.16 -1.02
C ALA A 100 -2.15 16.02 -0.51
N LYS A 101 -1.39 17.12 -0.53
CA LYS A 101 -0.01 17.12 -0.02
C LYS A 101 -0.05 16.75 1.45
N TYR A 102 0.73 15.74 1.85
CA TYR A 102 0.86 15.36 3.25
C TYR A 102 1.55 16.48 4.03
N ASN A 103 0.88 17.03 5.04
CA ASN A 103 1.51 17.89 6.03
C ASN A 103 2.39 17.01 6.93
N ARG A 104 3.65 17.40 7.10
CA ARG A 104 4.68 16.60 7.79
C ARG A 104 4.43 16.41 9.29
N GLY A 105 3.45 17.09 9.88
CA GLY A 105 3.23 17.19 11.33
C GLY A 105 2.14 16.28 11.92
N GLU A 106 1.33 15.59 11.12
CA GLU A 106 0.16 14.83 11.63
C GLU A 106 0.46 13.34 11.95
N TYR A 107 1.73 12.92 11.91
CA TYR A 107 2.13 11.50 12.01
C TYR A 107 2.40 11.01 13.46
N ASN A 108 1.77 11.61 14.46
CA ASN A 108 1.90 11.16 15.86
C ASN A 108 0.76 10.30 16.40
N ASP A 109 -0.32 10.07 15.64
CA ASP A 109 -1.53 9.40 16.16
C ASP A 109 -1.91 8.08 15.48
N GLN A 110 -0.93 7.21 15.23
CA GLN A 110 -1.24 5.79 15.02
C GLN A 110 -0.44 4.93 16.00
N LYS A 111 -1.04 4.72 17.18
CA LYS A 111 -0.73 3.65 18.13
C LYS A 111 -1.03 2.27 17.52
N ASP A 112 -0.37 1.94 16.41
CA ASP A 112 -0.24 0.56 15.89
C ASP A 112 1.25 0.12 15.98
N ILE A 113 2.00 0.73 16.90
CA ILE A 113 3.30 0.25 17.36
C ILE A 113 3.06 -0.30 18.75
N ASP A 114 2.49 -1.50 18.82
CA ASP A 114 2.66 -2.31 20.02
C ASP A 114 4.16 -2.61 20.15
N ILE A 115 4.65 -2.15 21.30
CA ILE A 115 5.96 -2.38 21.93
C ILE A 115 6.37 -3.85 21.75
#